data_AF-A0A5B6WPH5-F1
#
_entry.id   AF-A0A5B6WPH5-F1
#
_cell.length_a   1.000
_cell.length_b   1.000
_cell.length_c   1.000
_cell.angle_alpha   90.00
_cell.angle_beta   90.00
_cell.angle_gamma   90.00
#
_symmetry.space_group_name_H-M   'P 1'
#
loop_
_entity.id
_entity.type
_entity.pdbx_description
1 polymer ?
#
loop_
_entity_poly.entity_id
_entity_poly.type
_entity_poly.pdbx_seq_one_letter_code
_entity_poly.pdbx_strand_id
1 'polypeptide(L)'
;MDPDPGRAAADDAASNMLAPAEGTAPVGSKPETSVDDPERAKFWLENTIRVFDELSYTPEECMKCVVSLLRDSANQWWNTLVSVEFRKKYISQRFIDQKRKEFLELKQGRITVTEYEREFVRLSKYALECVST
;
A
#
# COMPACT_ATOMS: atom_id res chain seq x y z
N MET A 1 40.02 60.08 -10.93
CA MET A 1 41.48 59.92 -11.07
C MET A 1 41.90 59.10 -9.87
N ASP A 2 41.93 57.78 -10.04
CA ASP A 2 42.61 56.83 -9.14
C ASP A 2 44.10 57.22 -9.01
N PRO A 3 44.88 56.76 -8.00
CA PRO A 3 44.76 55.44 -7.35
C PRO A 3 45.17 55.36 -5.85
N ASP A 4 44.89 54.21 -5.22
CA ASP A 4 45.67 53.65 -4.10
C ASP A 4 46.84 52.84 -4.67
N PRO A 5 48.10 52.85 -4.15
CA PRO A 5 48.50 51.89 -3.09
C PRO A 5 49.75 52.28 -2.26
N GLY A 6 49.75 52.04 -0.94
CA GLY A 6 50.93 52.40 -0.11
C GLY A 6 51.07 51.82 1.30
N ARG A 7 51.20 50.49 1.40
CA ARG A 7 52.19 49.76 2.23
C ARG A 7 52.50 50.27 3.67
N ALA A 8 51.98 49.57 4.69
CA ALA A 8 52.75 49.13 5.88
C ALA A 8 51.94 48.11 6.71
N ALA A 9 52.64 47.14 7.28
CA ALA A 9 52.15 45.87 7.81
C ALA A 9 51.77 45.91 9.31
N ALA A 10 51.04 44.85 9.71
CA ALA A 10 51.07 44.11 11.00
C ALA A 10 50.64 44.86 12.27
N ASP A 11 49.97 44.28 13.26
CA ASP A 11 49.43 42.95 13.53
C ASP A 11 48.32 43.13 14.59
N ASP A 12 47.37 42.19 14.66
CA ASP A 12 47.08 41.42 15.88
C ASP A 12 45.65 40.83 15.89
N ALA A 13 45.65 39.49 15.80
CA ALA A 13 44.94 38.54 16.67
C ALA A 13 43.41 38.68 16.86
N ALA A 14 42.57 37.65 16.80
CA ALA A 14 42.67 36.20 16.72
C ALA A 14 41.25 35.76 16.26
N SER A 15 41.03 34.68 15.52
CA SER A 15 41.15 33.32 16.03
C SER A 15 40.95 32.35 14.87
N ASN A 16 42.03 31.65 14.55
CA ASN A 16 42.16 30.31 13.98
C ASN A 16 40.99 29.70 13.21
N MET A 17 41.28 29.47 11.91
CA MET A 17 40.73 28.41 11.09
C MET A 17 41.01 27.01 11.66
N LEU A 18 40.08 26.09 11.46
CA LEU A 18 40.40 24.67 11.29
C LEU A 18 39.73 24.18 9.99
N ALA A 19 40.54 23.59 9.11
CA ALA A 19 40.18 23.12 7.78
C ALA A 19 39.61 21.66 7.82
N PRO A 20 39.07 21.14 6.69
CA PRO A 20 38.25 19.93 6.65
C PRO A 20 39.08 18.67 6.36
N ALA A 21 38.62 17.52 6.85
CA ALA A 21 39.01 16.19 6.36
C ALA A 21 37.78 15.29 6.50
N GLU A 22 37.05 15.10 5.40
CA GLU A 22 37.11 13.91 4.54
C GLU A 22 36.44 12.67 5.15
N GLY A 23 35.41 12.20 4.45
CA GLY A 23 35.28 10.77 4.19
C GLY A 23 34.38 9.97 5.11
N THR A 24 33.22 10.47 5.53
CA THR A 24 32.15 9.56 5.96
C THR A 24 31.26 9.25 4.76
N ALA A 25 31.37 8.00 4.31
CA ALA A 25 30.61 7.32 3.26
C ALA A 25 29.12 7.73 3.24
N PRO A 26 28.44 7.62 2.08
CA PRO A 26 27.03 7.95 2.00
C PRO A 26 26.32 7.08 3.02
N VAL A 27 25.54 7.71 3.91
CA VAL A 27 24.52 7.02 4.70
C VAL A 27 23.51 6.51 3.69
N GLY A 28 23.86 5.36 3.10
CA GLY A 28 22.97 4.47 2.43
C GLY A 28 21.99 3.97 3.47
N SER A 29 20.75 3.89 3.03
CA SER A 29 19.64 3.29 3.74
C SER A 29 19.09 4.15 4.87
N LYS A 30 18.24 5.12 4.47
CA LYS A 30 16.94 5.25 5.13
C LYS A 30 16.44 3.81 5.36
N PRO A 31 16.16 3.36 6.59
CA PRO A 31 15.57 2.05 6.75
C PRO A 31 14.20 2.17 6.07
N GLU A 32 14.11 1.63 4.86
CA GLU A 32 12.86 1.06 4.40
C GLU A 32 12.54 0.03 5.47
N THR A 33 11.80 0.48 6.49
CA THR A 33 11.13 -0.41 7.42
C THR A 33 10.38 -1.38 6.53
N SER A 34 10.89 -2.61 6.41
CA SER A 34 10.26 -3.60 5.54
C SER A 34 8.81 -3.64 5.96
N VAL A 35 7.91 -3.37 5.02
CA VAL A 35 6.47 -3.24 5.30
C VAL A 35 5.94 -4.56 5.91
N ASP A 36 6.67 -5.65 5.69
CA ASP A 36 6.40 -7.03 6.10
C ASP A 36 7.21 -7.49 7.34
N ASP A 37 7.40 -6.63 8.33
CA ASP A 37 8.01 -6.99 9.62
C ASP A 37 6.97 -7.68 10.54
N PRO A 38 7.13 -8.99 10.83
CA PRO A 38 6.14 -9.74 11.61
C PRO A 38 6.09 -9.31 13.08
N GLU A 39 7.21 -8.90 13.70
CA GLU A 39 7.22 -8.37 15.07
C GLU A 39 6.44 -7.06 15.15
N ARG A 40 6.59 -6.18 14.16
CA ARG A 40 5.82 -4.92 14.10
C ARG A 40 4.32 -5.16 13.90
N ALA A 41 3.95 -6.13 13.05
CA ALA A 41 2.57 -6.52 12.86
C ALA A 41 1.95 -7.10 14.14
N LYS A 42 2.70 -7.96 14.85
CA LYS A 42 2.28 -8.52 16.14
C LYS A 42 2.09 -7.44 17.20
N PHE A 43 3.05 -6.52 17.34
CA PHE A 43 2.96 -5.42 18.29
C PHE A 43 1.76 -4.52 18.01
N TRP A 44 1.51 -4.19 16.74
CA TRP A 44 0.34 -3.40 16.33
C TRP A 44 -0.98 -4.09 16.74
N LEU A 45 -1.09 -5.40 16.53
CA LEU A 45 -2.27 -6.19 16.90
C LEU A 45 -2.48 -6.21 18.42
N GLU A 46 -1.46 -6.55 19.19
CA GLU A 46 -1.54 -6.61 20.66
C GLU A 46 -1.91 -5.25 21.27
N ASN A 47 -1.30 -4.17 20.78
CA ASN A 47 -1.62 -2.82 21.25
C ASN A 47 -3.07 -2.44 20.92
N THR A 48 -3.56 -2.78 19.72
CA THR A 48 -4.93 -2.49 19.30
C THR A 48 -5.96 -3.23 20.15
N ILE A 49 -5.72 -4.52 20.43
CA ILE A 49 -6.58 -5.33 21.32
C ILE A 49 -6.61 -4.72 22.72
N ARG A 50 -5.45 -4.38 23.29
CA ARG A 50 -5.37 -3.73 24.60
C ARG A 50 -6.20 -2.44 24.67
N VAL A 51 -6.08 -1.57 23.67
CA VAL A 51 -6.86 -0.33 23.61
C VAL A 51 -8.36 -0.61 23.56
N PHE A 52 -8.80 -1.61 22.79
CA PHE A 52 -10.22 -1.96 22.73
C PHE A 52 -10.76 -2.53 24.04
N ASP A 53 -9.97 -3.34 24.74
CA ASP A 53 -10.32 -3.87 26.07
C ASP A 53 -10.40 -2.72 27.10
N GLU A 54 -9.44 -1.80 27.10
CA GLU A 54 -9.45 -0.62 27.97
C GLU A 54 -10.66 0.29 27.72
N LEU A 55 -11.07 0.45 26.46
CA LEU A 55 -12.25 1.21 26.08
C LEU A 55 -13.56 0.43 26.24
N SER A 56 -13.51 -0.84 26.66
CA SER A 56 -14.68 -1.72 26.80
C SER A 56 -15.52 -1.82 25.52
N TYR A 57 -14.87 -1.84 24.36
CA TYR A 57 -15.56 -1.96 23.07
C TYR A 57 -16.23 -3.32 22.92
N THR A 58 -17.42 -3.31 22.33
CA THR A 58 -18.08 -4.55 21.91
C THR A 58 -17.36 -5.15 20.69
N PRO A 59 -17.48 -6.47 20.44
CA PRO A 59 -16.88 -7.08 19.26
C PRO A 59 -17.29 -6.42 17.93
N GLU A 60 -18.51 -5.88 17.86
CA GLU A 60 -19.00 -5.16 16.67
C GLU A 60 -18.28 -3.81 16.47
N GLU A 61 -18.07 -3.05 17.55
CA GLU A 61 -17.32 -1.79 17.53
C GLU A 61 -15.85 -2.04 17.20
N CYS A 62 -15.24 -3.05 17.84
CA CYS A 62 -13.87 -3.47 17.54
C CYS A 62 -13.71 -3.77 16.04
N MET A 63 -14.62 -4.54 15.44
CA MET A 63 -14.55 -4.87 14.02
C MET A 63 -14.59 -3.61 13.14
N LYS A 64 -15.50 -2.67 13.41
CA LYS A 64 -15.59 -1.39 12.67
C LYS A 64 -14.29 -0.60 12.78
N CYS A 65 -13.69 -0.56 13.96
CA CYS A 65 -12.41 0.12 14.21
C CYS A 65 -11.21 -0.57 13.56
N VAL A 66 -11.10 -1.90 13.64
CA VAL A 66 -10.02 -2.65 12.97
C VAL A 66 -10.05 -2.37 11.47
N VAL A 67 -11.22 -2.48 10.84
CA VAL A 67 -11.36 -2.26 9.39
C VAL A 67 -10.99 -0.83 9.01
N SER A 68 -11.30 0.18 9.83
CA SER A 68 -10.92 1.57 9.56
C SER A 68 -9.43 1.87 9.79
N LEU A 69 -8.74 1.08 10.62
CA LEU A 69 -7.31 1.21 10.87
C LEU A 69 -6.44 0.52 9.81
N LEU A 70 -7.00 -0.42 9.03
CA LEU A 70 -6.26 -1.08 7.95
C LEU A 70 -5.85 -0.09 6.86
N ARG A 71 -4.60 -0.22 6.40
CA ARG A 71 -4.02 0.62 5.34
C ARG A 71 -3.42 -0.22 4.24
N ASP A 72 -3.35 0.36 3.04
CA ASP A 72 -2.61 -0.16 1.88
C ASP A 72 -2.85 -1.65 1.64
N SER A 73 -1.79 -2.46 1.63
CA SER A 73 -1.83 -3.91 1.40
C SER A 73 -2.69 -4.68 2.40
N ALA A 74 -2.75 -4.24 3.67
CA ALA A 74 -3.56 -4.91 4.69
C ALA A 74 -5.06 -4.73 4.44
N ASN A 75 -5.48 -3.54 4.00
CA ASN A 75 -6.87 -3.29 3.59
C ASN A 75 -7.22 -4.08 2.32
N GLN A 76 -6.32 -4.13 1.32
CA GLN A 76 -6.54 -4.94 0.12
C GLN A 76 -6.68 -6.44 0.44
N TRP A 77 -5.82 -6.96 1.32
CA TRP A 77 -5.87 -8.33 1.79
C TRP A 77 -7.21 -8.63 2.50
N TRP A 78 -7.65 -7.76 3.42
CA TRP A 78 -8.92 -7.91 4.13
C TRP A 78 -10.12 -7.96 3.16
N ASN A 79 -10.19 -7.03 2.21
CA ASN A 79 -11.26 -7.02 1.21
C ASN A 79 -11.27 -8.29 0.35
N THR A 80 -10.08 -8.79 0.00
CA THR A 80 -9.93 -10.04 -0.76
C THR A 80 -10.44 -11.23 0.06
N LEU A 81 -10.03 -11.33 1.32
CA LEU A 81 -10.45 -12.40 2.22
C LEU A 81 -11.98 -12.40 2.39
N VAL A 82 -12.56 -11.24 2.71
CA VAL A 82 -14.02 -11.10 2.87
C VAL A 82 -14.74 -11.48 1.59
N SER A 83 -14.28 -11.01 0.43
CA SER A 83 -14.86 -11.38 -0.86
C SER A 83 -14.78 -12.89 -1.12
N VAL A 84 -13.63 -13.52 -0.89
CA VAL A 84 -13.44 -14.96 -1.13
C VAL A 84 -14.32 -15.80 -0.19
N GLU A 85 -14.30 -15.52 1.10
CA GLU A 85 -15.07 -16.28 2.10
C GLU A 85 -16.58 -16.08 1.92
N PHE A 86 -17.01 -14.85 1.61
CA PHE A 86 -18.41 -14.58 1.27
C PHE A 86 -18.83 -15.36 0.02
N ARG A 87 -18.02 -15.34 -1.05
CA ARG A 87 -18.32 -16.08 -2.27
C ARG A 87 -18.42 -17.58 -2.02
N LYS A 88 -17.50 -18.18 -1.26
CA LYS A 88 -17.54 -19.61 -0.90
C LYS A 88 -18.82 -19.98 -0.15
N LYS A 89 -19.27 -19.13 0.78
CA LYS A 89 -20.43 -19.41 1.62
C LYS A 89 -21.76 -19.24 0.90
N TYR A 90 -21.89 -18.22 0.06
CA TYR A 90 -23.19 -17.82 -0.49
C TYR A 90 -23.34 -18.09 -1.99
N ILE A 91 -22.25 -18.26 -2.73
CA ILE A 91 -22.30 -18.53 -4.16
C ILE A 91 -22.01 -20.01 -4.41
N SER A 92 -23.04 -20.73 -4.86
CA SER A 92 -22.89 -22.14 -5.19
C SER A 92 -21.93 -22.36 -6.36
N GLN A 93 -21.18 -23.46 -6.33
CA GLN A 93 -20.30 -23.84 -7.43
C GLN A 93 -21.05 -23.94 -8.76
N ARG A 94 -22.29 -24.48 -8.75
CA ARG A 94 -23.16 -24.56 -9.94
C ARG A 94 -23.43 -23.18 -10.56
N PHE A 95 -23.62 -22.15 -9.74
CA PHE A 95 -23.81 -20.78 -10.24
C PHE A 95 -22.52 -20.26 -10.92
N ILE A 96 -21.36 -20.50 -10.31
CA ILE A 96 -20.07 -20.12 -10.88
C ILE A 96 -19.86 -20.80 -12.23
N ASP A 97 -20.10 -22.11 -12.30
CA ASP A 97 -19.94 -22.90 -13.52
C ASP A 97 -20.88 -22.42 -14.64
N GLN A 98 -22.13 -22.08 -14.28
CA GLN A 98 -23.08 -21.48 -15.22
C GLN A 98 -22.59 -20.12 -15.74
N LYS A 99 -22.04 -19.25 -14.88
CA LYS A 99 -21.48 -17.96 -15.31
C LYS A 99 -20.22 -18.09 -16.15
N ARG A 100 -19.36 -19.08 -15.85
CA ARG A 100 -18.23 -19.45 -16.71
C ARG A 100 -18.69 -19.89 -18.09
N LYS A 101 -19.75 -20.72 -18.16
CA LYS A 101 -20.33 -21.12 -19.45
C LYS A 101 -20.87 -19.93 -20.24
N GLU A 102 -21.65 -19.05 -19.59
CA GLU A 102 -22.12 -17.80 -20.22
C GLU A 102 -20.94 -16.95 -20.76
N PHE A 103 -19.84 -16.87 -20.01
CA PHE A 103 -18.64 -16.13 -20.44
C PHE A 103 -18.00 -16.75 -21.70
N LEU A 104 -17.80 -18.07 -21.70
CA LEU A 104 -17.18 -18.79 -22.83
C LEU A 104 -18.04 -18.75 -24.09
N GLU A 105 -19.37 -18.67 -23.94
CA GLU A 105 -20.31 -18.56 -25.05
C GLU A 105 -20.55 -17.10 -25.48
N LEU A 106 -20.02 -16.11 -24.74
CA LEU A 106 -20.22 -14.69 -25.02
C LEU A 106 -19.57 -14.29 -26.35
N LYS A 107 -20.41 -13.86 -27.29
CA LYS A 107 -20.00 -13.33 -28.60
C LYS A 107 -20.66 -11.98 -28.81
N GLN A 108 -19.95 -11.04 -29.43
CA GLN A 108 -20.53 -9.73 -29.72
C GLN A 108 -21.76 -9.82 -30.63
N GLY A 109 -21.73 -10.65 -31.68
CA GLY A 109 -22.90 -10.91 -32.52
C GLY A 109 -23.57 -9.62 -33.03
N ARG A 110 -24.81 -9.37 -32.57
CA ARG A 110 -25.63 -8.20 -32.95
C ARG A 110 -25.66 -7.09 -31.88
N ILE A 111 -25.00 -7.26 -30.73
CA ILE A 111 -24.97 -6.24 -29.68
C ILE A 111 -23.85 -5.22 -29.93
N THR A 112 -23.99 -4.03 -29.35
CA THR A 112 -22.99 -2.96 -29.48
C THR A 112 -21.69 -3.33 -28.76
N VAL A 113 -20.58 -2.73 -29.17
CA VAL A 113 -19.27 -2.94 -28.52
C VAL A 113 -19.35 -2.61 -27.02
N THR A 114 -20.00 -1.50 -26.66
CA THR A 114 -20.14 -1.05 -25.26
C THR A 114 -20.95 -2.03 -24.42
N GLU A 115 -21.98 -2.65 -25.01
CA GLU A 115 -22.80 -3.63 -24.31
C GLU A 115 -22.08 -4.98 -24.16
N TYR A 116 -21.33 -5.38 -25.19
CA TYR A 116 -20.46 -6.55 -25.10
C TYR A 116 -19.37 -6.36 -24.03
N GLU A 117 -18.71 -5.22 -23.99
CA GLU A 117 -17.67 -4.89 -23.01
C GLU A 117 -18.23 -4.96 -21.58
N ARG A 118 -19.42 -4.40 -21.36
CA ARG A 118 -20.11 -4.48 -20.07
C ARG A 118 -20.34 -5.93 -19.64
N GLU A 119 -20.86 -6.77 -20.54
CA GLU A 119 -21.11 -8.18 -20.26
C GLU A 119 -19.82 -8.97 -20.06
N PHE A 120 -18.77 -8.66 -20.82
CA PHE A 120 -17.44 -9.24 -20.68
C PHE A 120 -16.87 -8.96 -19.28
N VAL A 121 -16.84 -7.69 -18.84
CA VAL A 121 -16.35 -7.30 -17.51
C VAL A 121 -17.21 -7.89 -16.39
N ARG A 122 -18.52 -8.04 -16.61
CA ARG A 122 -19.43 -8.65 -15.62
C ARG A 122 -19.13 -10.14 -15.43
N LEU A 123 -18.94 -10.87 -16.53
CA LEU A 123 -18.79 -12.33 -16.56
C LEU A 123 -17.34 -12.79 -16.31
N SER A 124 -16.34 -11.99 -16.68
CA SER A 124 -14.90 -12.30 -16.48
C SER A 124 -14.53 -12.54 -15.01
N LYS A 125 -15.27 -11.91 -14.08
CA LYS A 125 -15.14 -12.10 -12.62
C LYS A 125 -15.37 -13.54 -12.15
N TYR A 126 -15.91 -14.40 -13.01
CA TYR A 126 -16.18 -15.80 -12.73
C TYR A 126 -15.24 -16.75 -13.49
N ALA A 127 -14.47 -16.24 -14.45
CA ALA A 127 -13.61 -17.02 -15.35
C ALA A 127 -12.22 -16.39 -15.43
N LEU A 128 -11.62 -16.05 -14.28
CA LEU A 128 -10.31 -15.40 -14.20
C LEU A 128 -9.22 -16.22 -14.90
N GLU A 129 -9.32 -17.55 -14.84
CA GLU A 129 -8.41 -18.47 -15.54
C GLU A 129 -8.53 -18.42 -17.07
N CYS A 130 -9.58 -17.82 -17.61
CA CYS A 130 -9.81 -17.71 -19.06
C CYS A 130 -9.42 -16.34 -19.63
N VAL A 131 -9.12 -15.35 -18.78
CA VAL A 131 -8.68 -14.03 -19.20
C VAL A 131 -7.15 -14.01 -19.18
N SER A 132 -6.52 -14.26 -20.34
CA SER A 132 -5.08 -14.04 -20.48
C SER A 132 -4.77 -12.55 -20.29
N THR A 133 -3.79 -12.25 -19.43
CA THR A 133 -3.30 -10.90 -19.15
C THR A 133 -2.26 -10.47 -20.18
#